data_AF-A0A2U8FQB5-F1
#
_entry.id   AF-A0A2U8FQB5-F1
#
_cell.length_a   1.000
_cell.length_b   1.000
_cell.length_c   1.000
_cell.angle_alpha   90.00
_cell.angle_beta   90.00
_cell.angle_gamma   90.00
#
_symmetry.space_group_name_H-M   'P 1'
#
loop_
_entity.id
_entity.type
_entity.pdbx_description
1 polymer ?
#
loop_
_entity_poly.entity_id
_entity_poly.type
_entity_poly.pdbx_seq_one_letter_code
_entity_poly.pdbx_strand_id
1 'polypeptide(L)'
;MNAPVKPEHLARPAHTATLYQLADEYMEGLAILADADVPPEVVFDTLEGMQGELVDKVDAVMAYAANLQALATVRKAEAERLAKSAKSLESKVEGLHTYVQIILARTGIKLPLVTGRFTLNLAKNPPSTDVVDEGKLPSLYKTETVTLSGSPGLCEQVRMALEQSSDTFGILARAAIDSKVTVDKKALLTDLKTVAAANEAKQPGDARDAIPGARLQPTSYRLTVK
;
A
#
# COMPACT_ATOMS: atom_id res chain seq x y z
N MET A 1 -1.14 7.72 55.39
CA MET A 1 -0.22 6.63 55.79
C MET A 1 -0.51 5.44 54.89
N ASN A 2 0.12 5.38 53.73
CA ASN A 2 0.05 4.20 52.87
C ASN A 2 1.47 3.64 52.81
N ALA A 3 1.69 2.49 53.45
CA ALA A 3 2.98 1.86 53.52
C ALA A 3 3.41 1.44 52.09
N PRO A 4 4.70 1.55 51.73
CA PRO A 4 5.16 1.01 50.46
C PRO A 4 5.01 -0.51 50.50
N VAL A 5 4.13 -1.04 49.64
CA VAL A 5 3.99 -2.48 49.40
C VAL A 5 5.35 -2.96 48.87
N LYS A 6 6.07 -3.70 49.70
CA LYS A 6 7.34 -4.34 49.33
C LYS A 6 7.07 -5.28 48.16
N PRO A 7 7.77 -5.19 47.02
CA PRO A 7 7.61 -6.15 45.94
C PRO A 7 8.29 -7.46 46.35
N GLU A 8 7.57 -8.30 47.09
CA GLU A 8 8.05 -9.61 47.56
C GLU A 8 8.09 -10.66 46.42
N HIS A 9 7.75 -10.27 45.19
CA HIS A 9 7.66 -11.16 44.02
C HIS A 9 8.95 -11.26 43.18
N LEU A 10 10.05 -10.59 43.56
CA LEU A 10 11.25 -10.50 42.71
C LEU A 10 12.41 -11.42 43.10
N ALA A 11 12.24 -12.29 44.09
CA ALA A 11 13.25 -13.30 44.44
C ALA A 11 13.07 -14.59 43.62
N ARG A 12 12.89 -14.52 42.30
CA ARG A 12 13.15 -15.72 41.47
C ARG A 12 14.66 -15.91 41.46
N PRO A 13 15.18 -17.10 41.84
CA PRO A 13 16.61 -17.33 41.83
C PRO A 13 17.18 -16.98 40.46
N ALA A 14 18.29 -16.25 40.45
CA ALA A 14 19.01 -15.94 39.23
C ALA A 14 19.63 -17.24 38.69
N HIS A 15 18.83 -18.03 37.98
CA HIS A 15 19.30 -19.21 37.27
C HIS A 15 20.31 -18.74 36.22
N THR A 16 21.58 -18.87 36.55
CA THR A 16 22.72 -18.44 35.74
C THR A 16 22.92 -19.39 34.55
N ALA A 17 22.39 -20.61 34.66
CA ALA A 17 22.32 -21.59 33.59
C ALA A 17 21.36 -21.16 32.47
N THR A 18 21.76 -21.49 31.24
CA THR A 18 20.93 -21.35 30.05
C THR A 18 19.93 -22.52 29.96
N LEU A 19 18.83 -22.32 29.23
CA LEU A 19 17.83 -23.39 29.04
C LEU A 19 18.44 -24.63 28.36
N TYR A 20 19.41 -24.42 27.47
CA TYR A 20 20.18 -25.49 26.83
C TYR A 20 20.96 -26.31 27.86
N GLN A 21 21.70 -25.64 28.74
CA GLN A 21 22.47 -26.31 29.79
C GLN A 21 21.58 -27.10 30.75
N LEU A 22 20.45 -26.53 31.17
CA LEU A 22 19.51 -27.25 32.05
C LEU A 22 18.87 -28.47 31.36
N ALA A 23 18.60 -28.38 30.06
CA ALA A 23 18.07 -29.51 29.30
C ALA A 23 19.13 -30.62 29.11
N ASP A 24 20.37 -30.23 28.84
CA ASP A 24 21.49 -31.18 28.72
C ASP A 24 21.77 -31.86 30.06
N GLU A 25 21.76 -31.12 31.16
CA GLU A 25 21.94 -31.63 32.52
C GLU A 25 20.82 -32.62 32.91
N TYR A 26 19.56 -32.31 32.58
CA TYR A 26 18.44 -33.23 32.79
C TYR A 26 18.58 -34.53 31.98
N MET A 27 19.03 -34.44 30.73
CA MET A 27 19.25 -35.62 29.88
C MET A 27 20.43 -36.47 30.35
N GLU A 28 21.52 -35.84 30.79
CA GLU A 28 22.68 -36.51 31.37
C GLU A 28 22.32 -37.19 32.69
N GLY A 29 21.55 -36.52 33.57
CA GLY A 29 21.03 -37.09 34.81
C GLY A 29 20.14 -38.31 34.56
N LEU A 30 19.27 -38.27 33.56
CA LEU A 30 18.47 -39.43 33.14
C LEU A 30 19.33 -40.61 32.69
N ALA A 31 20.39 -40.36 31.91
CA ALA A 31 21.27 -41.42 31.42
C ALA A 31 22.08 -42.06 32.55
N ILE A 32 22.64 -41.25 33.45
CA ILE A 32 23.44 -41.73 34.58
C ILE A 32 22.58 -42.53 35.56
N LEU A 33 21.39 -42.01 35.90
CA LEU A 33 20.50 -42.66 36.86
C LEU A 33 19.80 -43.90 36.31
N ALA A 34 19.72 -44.05 34.98
CA ALA A 34 19.23 -45.28 34.34
C ALA A 34 20.22 -46.44 34.42
N ASP A 35 21.53 -46.16 34.39
CA ASP A 35 22.60 -47.17 34.49
C ASP A 35 23.05 -47.43 35.95
N ALA A 36 22.71 -46.54 36.88
CA ALA A 36 23.09 -46.67 38.28
C ALA A 36 22.09 -47.54 39.08
N ASP A 37 22.59 -48.54 39.81
CA ASP A 37 21.80 -49.42 40.69
C ASP A 37 21.42 -48.69 42.00
N VAL A 38 20.60 -47.64 41.87
CA VAL A 38 20.17 -46.75 42.96
C VAL A 38 18.69 -47.01 43.26
N PRO A 39 18.26 -46.93 44.54
CA PRO A 39 16.86 -47.07 44.89
C PRO A 39 15.97 -46.11 44.08
N PRO A 40 14.81 -46.58 43.57
CA PRO A 40 13.94 -45.77 42.71
C PRO A 40 13.54 -44.43 43.33
N GLU A 41 13.30 -44.38 44.65
CA GLU A 41 12.90 -43.17 45.37
C GLU A 41 13.93 -42.03 45.25
N VAL A 42 15.23 -42.36 45.30
CA VAL A 42 16.33 -41.38 45.21
C VAL A 42 16.49 -40.86 43.77
N VAL A 43 16.23 -41.72 42.79
CA VAL A 43 16.23 -41.35 41.36
C VAL A 43 15.11 -40.36 41.08
N PHE A 44 13.91 -40.60 41.61
CA PHE A 44 12.76 -39.71 41.42
C PHE A 44 12.98 -38.34 42.07
N ASP A 45 13.41 -38.29 43.34
CA ASP A 45 13.65 -37.03 44.05
C ASP A 45 14.68 -36.14 43.33
N THR A 46 15.74 -36.75 42.78
CA THR A 46 16.79 -36.01 42.07
C THR A 46 16.30 -35.48 40.72
N LEU A 47 15.58 -36.31 39.95
CA LEU A 47 15.03 -35.91 38.65
C LEU A 47 13.92 -34.85 38.78
N GLU A 48 13.10 -34.92 39.83
CA GLU A 48 12.06 -33.93 40.10
C GLU A 48 12.68 -32.56 40.42
N GLY A 49 13.78 -32.52 41.18
CA GLY A 49 14.52 -31.28 41.44
C GLY A 49 15.07 -30.62 40.17
N MET A 50 15.69 -31.41 39.29
CA MET A 50 16.23 -30.93 38.00
C MET A 50 15.11 -30.47 37.05
N GLN A 51 14.00 -31.21 37.02
CA GLN A 51 12.82 -30.87 36.23
C GLN A 51 12.20 -29.55 36.71
N GLY A 52 12.11 -29.33 38.03
CA GLY A 52 11.59 -28.10 38.62
C GLY A 52 12.36 -26.87 38.16
N GLU A 53 13.69 -26.90 38.22
CA GLU A 53 14.53 -25.79 37.76
C GLU A 53 14.36 -25.50 36.25
N LEU A 54 14.24 -26.56 35.43
CA LEU A 54 13.96 -26.40 34.00
C LEU A 54 12.61 -25.74 33.76
N VAL A 55 11.55 -26.19 34.45
CA VAL A 55 10.19 -25.65 34.31
C VAL A 55 10.13 -24.17 34.73
N ASP A 56 10.76 -23.81 35.84
CA ASP A 56 10.81 -22.43 36.32
C ASP A 56 11.51 -21.50 35.31
N LYS A 57 12.59 -21.99 34.68
CA LYS A 57 13.28 -21.24 33.63
C LYS A 57 12.42 -21.08 32.37
N VAL A 58 11.71 -22.13 31.95
CA VAL A 58 10.77 -22.06 30.82
C VAL A 58 9.67 -21.04 31.10
N ASP A 59 9.05 -21.07 32.29
CA ASP A 59 8.02 -20.11 32.67
C ASP A 59 8.55 -18.66 32.63
N ALA A 60 9.75 -18.42 33.16
CA ALA A 60 10.37 -17.09 33.13
C ALA A 60 10.60 -16.58 31.69
N VAL A 61 11.09 -17.44 30.79
CA VAL A 61 11.30 -17.08 29.38
C VAL A 61 9.97 -16.81 28.67
N MET A 62 8.96 -17.64 28.93
CA MET A 62 7.62 -17.47 28.34
C MET A 62 6.92 -16.20 28.86
N ALA A 63 7.06 -15.89 30.15
CA ALA A 63 6.55 -14.63 30.72
C ALA A 63 7.19 -13.40 30.06
N TYR A 64 8.51 -13.45 29.81
CA TYR A 64 9.20 -12.38 29.09
C TYR A 64 8.74 -12.26 27.63
N ALA A 65 8.57 -13.39 26.93
CA ALA A 65 8.03 -13.41 25.57
C ALA A 65 6.62 -12.81 25.49
N ALA A 66 5.74 -13.15 26.44
CA ALA A 66 4.41 -12.58 26.54
C ALA A 66 4.43 -11.06 26.77
N ASN A 67 5.33 -10.57 27.63
CA ASN A 67 5.54 -9.14 27.83
C ASN A 67 6.00 -8.45 26.54
N LEU A 68 6.93 -9.03 25.78
CA LEU A 68 7.35 -8.49 24.49
C LEU A 68 6.21 -8.45 23.48
N GLN A 69 5.35 -9.47 23.43
CA GLN A 69 4.17 -9.49 22.57
C GLN A 69 3.16 -8.40 22.94
N ALA A 70 2.93 -8.18 24.24
CA ALA A 70 2.08 -7.10 24.72
C ALA A 70 2.64 -5.73 24.32
N LEU A 71 3.94 -5.50 24.55
CA LEU A 71 4.62 -4.26 24.15
C LEU A 71 4.55 -4.05 22.63
N ALA A 72 4.77 -5.10 21.82
CA ALA A 72 4.67 -5.01 20.37
C ALA A 72 3.27 -4.58 19.91
N THR A 73 2.23 -5.14 20.53
CA THR A 73 0.83 -4.79 20.24
C THR A 73 0.54 -3.32 20.56
N VAL A 74 0.95 -2.85 21.75
CA VAL A 74 0.80 -1.44 22.16
C VAL A 74 1.55 -0.51 21.21
N ARG A 75 2.78 -0.85 20.80
CA ARG A 75 3.57 -0.02 19.89
C ARG A 75 2.99 0.04 18.48
N LYS A 76 2.39 -1.04 17.98
CA LYS A 76 1.68 -1.01 16.69
C LYS A 76 0.47 -0.08 16.75
N ALA A 77 -0.35 -0.18 17.80
CA ALA A 77 -1.49 0.71 17.99
C ALA A 77 -1.08 2.18 18.07
N GLU A 78 0.01 2.49 18.77
CA GLU A 78 0.53 3.85 18.87
C GLU A 78 1.12 4.34 17.55
N ALA A 79 1.82 3.48 16.81
CA ALA A 79 2.32 3.80 15.47
C ALA A 79 1.17 4.15 14.51
N GLU A 80 0.07 3.39 14.53
CA GLU A 80 -1.13 3.72 13.74
C GLU A 80 -1.74 5.06 14.14
N ARG A 81 -1.80 5.36 15.45
CA ARG A 81 -2.30 6.65 15.95
C ARG A 81 -1.43 7.82 15.46
N LEU A 82 -0.11 7.67 15.54
CA LEU A 82 0.86 8.66 15.07
C LEU A 82 0.81 8.83 13.56
N ALA A 83 0.68 7.73 12.79
CA ALA A 83 0.52 7.79 11.35
C ALA A 83 -0.75 8.54 10.93
N LYS A 84 -1.88 8.30 11.62
CA LYS A 84 -3.12 9.07 11.41
C LYS A 84 -2.93 10.56 11.72
N SER A 85 -2.20 10.88 12.80
CA SER A 85 -1.87 12.26 13.16
C SER A 85 -0.99 12.93 12.10
N ALA A 86 0.05 12.26 11.62
CA ALA A 86 0.91 12.74 10.54
C ALA A 86 0.11 13.02 9.26
N LYS A 87 -0.75 12.08 8.85
CA LYS A 87 -1.64 12.26 7.70
C LYS A 87 -2.58 13.47 7.85
N SER A 88 -3.07 13.74 9.06
CA SER A 88 -3.88 14.93 9.33
C SER A 88 -3.07 16.22 9.16
N LEU A 89 -1.82 16.24 9.61
CA LEU A 89 -0.92 17.38 9.44
C LEU A 89 -0.57 17.62 7.97
N GLU A 90 -0.26 16.55 7.22
CA GLU A 90 -0.04 16.62 5.76
C GLU A 90 -1.27 17.19 5.05
N SER A 91 -2.47 16.74 5.41
CA SER A 91 -3.73 17.24 4.84
C SER A 91 -3.93 18.74 5.14
N LYS A 92 -3.54 19.21 6.33
CA LYS A 92 -3.59 20.64 6.68
C LYS A 92 -2.60 21.45 5.85
N VAL A 93 -1.39 20.95 5.64
CA VAL A 93 -0.38 21.59 4.79
C VAL A 93 -0.88 21.70 3.35
N GLU A 94 -1.46 20.63 2.81
CA GLU A 94 -2.03 20.64 1.46
C GLU A 94 -3.19 21.65 1.34
N GLY A 95 -4.03 21.75 2.39
CA GLY A 95 -5.07 22.78 2.48
C GLY A 95 -4.50 24.20 2.44
N LEU A 96 -3.41 24.47 3.14
CA LEU A 96 -2.72 25.77 3.11
C LEU A 96 -2.10 26.05 1.74
N HIS A 97 -1.50 25.06 1.10
CA HIS A 97 -0.99 25.20 -0.28
C HIS A 97 -2.11 25.52 -1.26
N THR A 98 -3.24 24.81 -1.17
CA THR A 98 -4.42 25.04 -2.00
C THR A 98 -4.98 26.45 -1.78
N TYR A 99 -5.05 26.90 -0.53
CA TYR A 99 -5.47 28.26 -0.19
C TYR A 99 -4.56 29.30 -0.86
N VAL A 100 -3.24 29.17 -0.70
CA VAL A 100 -2.27 30.09 -1.33
C VAL A 100 -2.38 30.06 -2.85
N GLN A 101 -2.57 28.89 -3.46
CA GLN A 101 -2.78 28.76 -4.91
C GLN A 101 -4.01 29.53 -5.39
N ILE A 102 -5.15 29.40 -4.71
CA ILE A 102 -6.39 30.09 -5.06
C ILE A 102 -6.20 31.60 -4.98
N ILE A 103 -5.56 32.08 -3.91
CA ILE A 103 -5.32 33.52 -3.71
C ILE A 103 -4.34 34.07 -4.76
N LEU A 104 -3.24 33.38 -5.05
CA LEU A 104 -2.29 33.82 -6.08
C LEU A 104 -2.91 33.80 -7.48
N ALA A 105 -3.68 32.76 -7.81
CA ALA A 105 -4.40 32.69 -9.08
C ALA A 105 -5.44 33.81 -9.24
N ARG A 106 -6.12 34.20 -8.16
CA ARG A 106 -7.12 35.28 -8.16
C ARG A 106 -6.49 36.68 -8.24
N THR A 107 -5.38 36.90 -7.54
CA THR A 107 -4.77 38.22 -7.39
C THR A 107 -3.88 38.61 -8.57
N GLY A 108 -3.41 37.65 -9.37
CA GLY A 108 -2.59 37.93 -10.55
C GLY A 108 -1.24 38.58 -10.24
N ILE A 109 -0.72 38.40 -9.02
CA ILE A 109 0.57 38.95 -8.59
C ILE A 109 1.69 38.37 -9.47
N LYS A 110 2.69 39.20 -9.80
CA LYS A 110 3.86 38.77 -10.58
C LYS A 110 4.66 37.71 -9.82
N LEU A 111 4.96 36.62 -10.51
CA LEU A 111 5.73 35.48 -9.99
C LEU A 111 7.13 35.48 -10.60
N PRO A 112 8.16 34.95 -9.90
CA PRO A 112 8.10 34.30 -8.57
C PRO A 112 7.92 35.31 -7.43
N LEU A 113 7.14 34.94 -6.42
CA LEU A 113 6.93 35.75 -5.22
C LEU A 113 8.00 35.38 -4.19
N VAL A 114 8.93 36.30 -3.94
CA VAL A 114 9.95 36.15 -2.90
C VAL A 114 9.42 36.76 -1.61
N THR A 115 9.20 35.92 -0.62
CA THR A 115 9.00 36.32 0.78
C THR A 115 10.34 36.22 1.49
N GLY A 116 10.54 36.95 2.60
CA GLY A 116 11.82 36.95 3.33
C GLY A 116 12.37 35.57 3.76
N ARG A 117 11.57 34.50 3.69
CA ARG A 117 12.01 33.12 3.95
C ARG A 117 11.71 32.10 2.83
N PHE A 118 10.88 32.46 1.86
CA PHE A 118 10.35 31.49 0.88
C PHE A 118 10.27 32.09 -0.50
N THR A 119 10.53 31.30 -1.53
CA THR A 119 10.26 31.66 -2.92
C THR A 119 9.11 30.81 -3.46
N LEU A 120 7.99 31.47 -3.79
CA LEU A 120 6.79 30.85 -4.31
C LEU A 120 6.71 31.00 -5.83
N ASN A 121 6.45 29.90 -6.53
CA ASN A 121 6.15 29.91 -7.95
C ASN A 121 4.84 29.16 -8.23
N LEU A 122 3.99 29.73 -9.07
CA LEU A 122 2.74 29.12 -9.51
C LEU A 122 2.84 28.82 -11.01
N ALA A 123 2.77 27.54 -11.37
CA ALA A 123 2.78 27.11 -12.77
C ALA A 123 1.41 26.52 -13.14
N LYS A 124 0.94 26.79 -14.36
CA LYS A 124 -0.27 26.14 -14.91
C LYS A 124 0.07 24.69 -15.24
N ASN A 125 -0.75 23.75 -14.76
CA ASN A 125 -0.57 22.35 -15.13
C ASN A 125 -0.99 22.12 -16.60
N PRO A 126 -0.35 21.17 -17.30
CA PRO A 126 -0.78 20.81 -18.63
C PRO A 126 -2.23 20.30 -18.57
N PRO A 127 -3.08 20.69 -19.52
CA PRO A 127 -4.48 20.25 -19.56
C PRO A 127 -4.54 18.73 -19.70
N SER A 128 -5.40 18.11 -18.90
CA SER A 128 -5.62 16.67 -18.86
C SER A 128 -7.08 16.32 -19.15
N THR A 129 -7.33 15.10 -19.61
CA THR A 129 -8.65 14.58 -19.94
C THR A 129 -9.21 13.72 -18.82
N ASP A 130 -10.46 13.96 -18.45
CA ASP A 130 -11.24 13.15 -17.52
C ASP A 130 -12.30 12.37 -18.32
N VAL A 131 -12.27 11.03 -18.25
CA VAL A 131 -13.25 10.15 -18.90
C VAL A 131 -14.30 9.80 -17.85
N VAL A 132 -15.50 10.34 -18.03
CA VAL A 132 -16.62 10.20 -17.07
C VAL A 132 -17.42 8.93 -17.37
N ASP A 133 -17.58 8.59 -18.65
CA ASP A 133 -18.34 7.42 -19.09
C ASP A 133 -17.73 6.84 -20.38
N GLU A 134 -17.08 5.69 -20.25
CA GLU A 134 -16.46 4.98 -21.38
C GLU A 134 -17.52 4.49 -22.39
N GLY A 135 -18.76 4.24 -21.97
CA GLY A 135 -19.83 3.75 -22.84
C GLY A 135 -20.25 4.78 -23.89
N LYS A 136 -20.33 6.06 -23.50
CA LYS A 136 -20.78 7.17 -24.35
C LYS A 136 -19.69 7.70 -25.28
N LEU A 137 -18.45 7.29 -25.07
CA LEU A 137 -17.34 7.75 -25.90
C LEU A 137 -17.47 7.17 -27.33
N PRO A 138 -17.34 8.00 -28.38
CA PRO A 138 -17.36 7.54 -29.76
C PRO A 138 -16.34 6.43 -30.02
N SER A 139 -16.67 5.49 -30.92
CA SER A 139 -15.78 4.38 -31.31
C SER A 139 -14.43 4.87 -31.88
N LEU A 140 -14.38 6.10 -32.39
CA LEU A 140 -13.16 6.76 -32.88
C LEU A 140 -12.05 6.88 -31.81
N TYR A 141 -12.41 6.85 -30.52
CA TYR A 141 -11.46 6.96 -29.41
C TYR A 141 -11.27 5.64 -28.65
N LYS A 142 -11.85 4.54 -29.14
CA LYS A 142 -11.78 3.21 -28.53
C LYS A 142 -10.94 2.30 -29.42
N THR A 143 -9.81 1.84 -28.92
CA THR A 143 -9.03 0.79 -29.55
C THR A 143 -9.36 -0.53 -28.89
N GLU A 144 -9.86 -1.49 -29.65
CA GLU A 144 -10.03 -2.87 -29.18
C GLU A 144 -8.73 -3.62 -29.40
N THR A 145 -8.01 -3.93 -28.32
CA THR A 145 -6.86 -4.84 -28.38
C THR A 145 -7.36 -6.25 -28.10
N VAL A 146 -7.35 -7.09 -29.13
CA VAL A 146 -7.65 -8.52 -29.01
C VAL A 146 -6.35 -9.24 -28.66
N THR A 147 -6.28 -9.78 -27.45
CA THR A 147 -5.12 -10.58 -27.04
C THR A 147 -5.48 -12.04 -27.23
N LEU A 148 -4.72 -12.74 -28.08
CA LEU A 148 -4.88 -14.18 -28.31
C LEU A 148 -3.83 -14.90 -27.46
N SER A 149 -4.26 -15.59 -26.41
CA SER A 149 -3.39 -16.52 -25.68
C SER A 149 -3.33 -17.85 -26.44
N GLY A 150 -2.33 -18.00 -27.32
CA GLY A 150 -2.13 -19.21 -28.13
C GLY A 150 -0.66 -19.62 -28.23
N SER A 151 -0.40 -20.85 -28.69
CA SER A 151 0.97 -21.30 -29.00
C SER A 151 1.57 -20.49 -30.17
N PRO A 152 2.90 -20.35 -30.28
CA PRO A 152 3.53 -19.48 -31.29
C PRO A 152 3.08 -19.74 -32.73
N GLY A 153 2.79 -21.01 -33.09
CA GLY A 153 2.31 -21.39 -34.41
C GLY A 153 0.86 -20.99 -34.71
N LEU A 154 0.01 -20.85 -33.68
CA LEU A 154 -1.38 -20.42 -33.84
C LEU A 154 -1.46 -18.90 -34.07
N CYS A 155 -0.59 -18.12 -33.44
CA CYS A 155 -0.53 -16.66 -33.62
C CYS A 155 -0.10 -16.26 -35.03
N GLU A 156 0.87 -16.97 -35.62
CA GLU A 156 1.30 -16.76 -37.02
C GLU A 156 0.16 -17.04 -38.00
N GLN A 157 -0.56 -18.15 -37.82
CA GLN A 157 -1.70 -18.52 -38.68
C GLN A 157 -2.84 -17.51 -38.60
N VAL A 158 -3.16 -17.03 -37.39
CA VAL A 158 -4.20 -16.01 -37.20
C VAL A 158 -3.78 -14.65 -37.79
N ARG A 159 -2.48 -14.29 -37.70
CA ARG A 159 -1.95 -13.07 -38.32
C ARG A 159 -2.03 -13.13 -39.85
N MET A 160 -1.65 -14.24 -40.46
CA MET A 160 -1.75 -14.44 -41.91
C MET A 160 -3.21 -14.46 -42.40
N ALA A 161 -4.13 -15.05 -41.62
CA ALA A 161 -5.55 -15.09 -41.96
C ALA A 161 -6.24 -13.71 -41.88
N LEU A 162 -5.84 -12.85 -40.93
CA LEU A 162 -6.30 -11.46 -40.82
C LEU A 162 -5.93 -10.60 -42.04
N GLU A 163 -4.84 -10.95 -42.73
CA GLU A 163 -4.33 -10.21 -43.90
C GLU A 163 -4.99 -10.64 -45.21
N GLN A 164 -5.60 -11.83 -45.25
CA GLN A 164 -6.19 -12.43 -46.47
C GLN A 164 -7.71 -12.35 -46.57
N SER A 165 -8.45 -12.16 -45.47
CA SER A 165 -9.92 -12.08 -45.54
C SER A 165 -10.53 -11.22 -44.44
N SER A 166 -11.30 -10.20 -44.81
CA SER A 166 -12.07 -9.35 -43.89
C SER A 166 -13.34 -10.01 -43.34
N ASP A 167 -13.76 -11.14 -43.90
CA ASP A 167 -15.00 -11.82 -43.51
C ASP A 167 -14.75 -13.32 -43.36
N THR A 168 -14.38 -13.76 -42.16
CA THR A 168 -14.78 -15.06 -41.56
C THR A 168 -14.29 -15.18 -40.12
N PHE A 169 -14.57 -14.17 -39.29
CA PHE A 169 -14.39 -14.27 -37.82
C PHE A 169 -15.61 -14.90 -37.12
N GLY A 170 -16.36 -15.76 -37.83
CA GLY A 170 -17.67 -16.18 -37.39
C GLY A 170 -17.69 -17.29 -36.33
N ILE A 171 -16.75 -18.24 -36.32
CA ILE A 171 -17.07 -19.55 -35.71
C ILE A 171 -16.00 -20.15 -34.76
N LEU A 172 -14.72 -19.74 -34.77
CA LEU A 172 -13.67 -20.58 -34.13
C LEU A 172 -12.95 -20.08 -32.88
N ALA A 173 -13.28 -18.95 -32.25
CA ALA A 173 -12.57 -18.58 -31.02
C ALA A 173 -13.34 -17.67 -30.05
N ARG A 174 -14.61 -17.96 -29.75
CA ARG A 174 -15.31 -17.19 -28.69
C ARG A 174 -14.80 -17.49 -27.26
N ALA A 175 -14.01 -18.56 -27.08
CA ALA A 175 -13.59 -19.05 -25.77
C ALA A 175 -12.19 -18.57 -25.28
N ALA A 176 -11.41 -17.87 -26.11
CA ALA A 176 -10.05 -17.44 -25.77
C ALA A 176 -9.70 -16.01 -26.25
N ILE A 177 -10.73 -15.19 -26.49
CA ILE A 177 -10.56 -13.79 -26.87
C ILE A 177 -10.82 -12.94 -25.63
N ASP A 178 -9.75 -12.54 -24.94
CA ASP A 178 -9.80 -11.42 -24.00
C ASP A 178 -9.69 -10.13 -24.84
N SER A 179 -10.83 -9.52 -25.15
CA SER A 179 -10.85 -8.18 -25.75
C SER A 179 -10.77 -7.14 -24.64
N LYS A 180 -9.70 -6.34 -24.66
CA LYS A 180 -9.54 -5.18 -23.79
C LYS A 180 -9.77 -3.93 -24.61
N VAL A 181 -10.80 -3.16 -24.26
CA VAL A 181 -11.03 -1.84 -24.84
C VAL A 181 -10.10 -0.85 -24.14
N THR A 182 -9.24 -0.18 -24.91
CA THR A 182 -8.35 0.87 -24.41
C THR A 182 -8.79 2.20 -25.04
N VAL A 183 -8.86 3.25 -24.23
CA VAL A 183 -9.25 4.59 -24.70
C VAL A 183 -8.01 5.38 -25.14
N ASP A 184 -8.04 5.93 -26.35
CA ASP A 184 -7.01 6.81 -26.90
C ASP A 184 -7.08 8.22 -26.28
N LYS A 185 -6.52 8.36 -25.08
CA LYS A 185 -6.56 9.60 -24.29
C LYS A 185 -5.92 10.81 -24.98
N LYS A 186 -4.93 10.60 -25.86
CA LYS A 186 -4.20 11.66 -26.56
C LYS A 186 -5.02 12.31 -27.68
N ALA A 187 -5.69 11.49 -28.50
CA ALA A 187 -6.61 11.96 -29.53
C ALA A 187 -7.77 12.72 -28.87
N LEU A 188 -8.36 12.10 -27.83
CA LEU A 188 -9.44 12.70 -27.05
C LEU A 188 -9.06 14.06 -26.44
N LEU A 189 -7.85 14.21 -25.88
CA LEU A 189 -7.36 15.49 -25.35
C LEU A 189 -7.23 16.57 -26.44
N THR A 190 -6.82 16.19 -27.64
CA THR A 190 -6.61 17.13 -28.76
C THR A 190 -7.95 17.67 -29.27
N ASP A 191 -8.92 16.78 -29.43
CA ASP A 191 -10.25 17.16 -29.89
C ASP A 191 -11.01 17.94 -28.81
N LEU A 192 -10.89 17.55 -27.54
CA LEU A 192 -11.46 18.31 -26.43
C LEU A 192 -10.89 19.74 -26.34
N LYS A 193 -9.59 19.92 -26.57
CA LYS A 193 -8.98 21.27 -26.67
C LYS A 193 -9.54 22.07 -27.83
N THR A 194 -9.73 21.43 -28.97
CA THR A 194 -10.25 22.07 -30.19
C THR A 194 -11.70 22.51 -30.02
N VAL A 195 -12.54 21.66 -29.41
CA VAL A 195 -13.93 21.98 -29.06
C VAL A 195 -13.98 23.09 -28.02
N ALA A 196 -13.15 23.03 -26.97
CA ALA A 196 -13.08 24.07 -25.95
C ALA A 196 -12.69 25.43 -26.54
N ALA A 197 -11.64 25.50 -27.36
CA ALA A 197 -11.20 26.72 -28.03
C ALA A 197 -12.26 27.29 -28.99
N ALA A 198 -12.99 26.41 -29.70
CA ALA A 198 -14.08 26.84 -30.58
C ALA A 198 -15.28 27.39 -29.79
N ASN A 199 -15.54 26.88 -28.59
CA ASN A 199 -16.63 27.34 -27.73
C ASN A 199 -16.30 28.66 -27.01
N GLU A 200 -15.04 28.90 -26.65
CA GLU A 200 -14.60 30.19 -26.09
C GLU A 200 -14.76 31.36 -27.09
N ALA A 201 -14.67 31.10 -28.40
CA ALA A 201 -14.78 32.11 -29.45
C ALA A 201 -16.23 32.46 -29.86
N LYS A 202 -17.22 31.71 -29.40
CA LYS A 202 -18.61 31.81 -29.84
C LYS A 202 -19.55 32.34 -28.75
N GLN A 203 -20.66 32.95 -29.16
CA GLN A 203 -21.72 33.36 -28.23
C GLN A 203 -22.41 32.13 -27.61
N PRO A 204 -23.02 32.25 -26.40
CA PRO A 204 -23.50 31.11 -25.61
C PRO A 204 -24.49 30.15 -26.31
N GLY A 205 -25.14 30.60 -27.39
CA GLY A 205 -26.11 29.81 -28.15
C GLY A 205 -25.55 29.01 -29.33
N ASP A 206 -24.27 29.17 -29.69
CA ASP A 206 -23.67 28.56 -30.90
C ASP A 206 -22.50 27.61 -30.58
N ALA A 207 -22.39 27.20 -29.31
CA ALA A 207 -21.36 26.29 -28.82
C ALA A 207 -21.46 24.92 -29.53
N ARG A 208 -20.31 24.38 -29.92
CA ARG A 208 -20.20 23.00 -30.42
C ARG A 208 -20.49 22.01 -29.30
N ASP A 209 -21.15 20.91 -29.67
CA ASP A 209 -21.46 19.81 -28.76
C ASP A 209 -20.21 19.27 -28.07
N ALA A 210 -20.31 19.06 -26.76
CA ALA A 210 -19.25 18.43 -25.98
C ALA A 210 -19.09 16.97 -26.42
N ILE A 211 -17.85 16.47 -26.50
CA ILE A 211 -17.59 15.06 -26.78
C ILE A 211 -18.28 14.21 -25.69
N PRO A 212 -19.24 13.34 -26.03
CA PRO A 212 -19.99 12.59 -25.03
C PRO A 212 -19.07 11.67 -24.22
N GLY A 213 -19.25 11.66 -22.89
CA GLY A 213 -18.50 10.76 -21.98
C GLY A 213 -17.11 11.25 -21.55
N ALA A 214 -16.64 12.40 -22.05
CA ALA A 214 -15.34 12.97 -21.67
C ALA A 214 -15.38 14.49 -21.47
N ARG A 215 -14.53 15.00 -20.60
CA ARG A 215 -14.37 16.45 -20.36
C ARG A 215 -12.92 16.83 -20.10
N LEU A 216 -12.58 18.08 -20.39
CA LEU A 216 -11.32 18.65 -19.96
C LEU A 216 -11.35 18.83 -18.44
N GLN A 217 -10.26 18.48 -17.75
CA GLN A 217 -10.14 18.80 -16.33
C GLN A 217 -10.11 20.32 -16.13
N PRO A 218 -10.64 20.84 -15.00
CA PRO A 218 -10.53 22.25 -14.68
C PRO A 218 -9.05 22.65 -14.64
N THR A 219 -8.76 23.89 -15.04
CA THR A 219 -7.39 24.40 -14.99
C THR A 219 -6.87 24.32 -13.56
N SER A 220 -5.89 23.44 -13.33
CA SER A 220 -5.20 23.33 -12.05
C SER A 220 -3.84 24.02 -12.13
N TYR A 221 -3.38 24.50 -10.98
CA TYR A 221 -2.07 25.10 -10.81
C TYR A 221 -1.22 24.21 -9.91
N ARG A 222 0.10 24.32 -10.04
CA ARG A 222 1.05 23.71 -9.12
C ARG A 222 1.82 24.81 -8.41
N LEU A 223 1.74 24.83 -7.09
CA LEU A 223 2.57 25.67 -6.24
C LEU A 223 3.89 24.97 -5.95
N THR A 224 4.99 25.65 -6.22
CA THR A 224 6.33 25.24 -5.78
C THR A 224 6.81 26.22 -4.73
N VAL A 225 7.15 25.71 -3.56
CA VAL A 225 7.75 26.47 -2.46
C VAL A 225 9.22 26.05 -2.37
N LYS A 226 10.14 27.00 -2.52
CA LYS A 226 11.59 26.81 -2.30
C LYS A 226 12.05 27.62 -1.10
#